data_AF-A0A2P5DD03-F1
#
_entry.id   AF-A0A2P5DD03-F1
#
_cell.length_a   1.000
_cell.length_b   1.000
_cell.length_c   1.000
_cell.angle_alpha   90.00
_cell.angle_beta   90.00
_cell.angle_gamma   90.00
#
_symmetry.space_group_name_H-M   'P 1'
#
loop_
_entity.id
_entity.type
_entity.pdbx_description
1 polymer ?
#
loop_
_entity_poly.entity_id
_entity_poly.type
_entity_poly.pdbx_seq_one_letter_code
_entity_poly.pdbx_strand_id
1 'polypeptide(L)'
;MAPSFYVGRTSRKCRPYTGLNKYLKWSRQRLNIHNYSMVFSENTNSQKKASLVNFLGYRVMDGHETFLGNPLFLSKKKKEIEHETSNFLKESICARLEGWKCKLLSQAGRTTLIKSVVQGLRYMTCQLSDCPHPSVMS
;
A
#
# COMPACT_ATOMS: atom_id res chain seq x y z
N MET A 1 -9.69 1.54 -3.82
CA MET A 1 -9.32 0.10 -3.83
C MET A 1 -8.39 -0.10 -5.02
N ALA A 2 -7.08 -0.02 -4.81
CA ALA A 2 -6.09 0.12 -5.89
C ALA A 2 -5.29 -1.18 -6.07
N PRO A 3 -5.46 -1.90 -7.18
CA PRO A 3 -4.49 -2.89 -7.63
C PRO A 3 -3.19 -2.18 -8.02
N SER A 4 -2.21 -2.13 -7.13
CA SER A 4 -0.85 -1.70 -7.48
C SER A 4 -0.24 -2.72 -8.44
N PHE A 5 0.10 -2.28 -9.65
CA PHE A 5 0.80 -3.12 -10.63
C PHE A 5 2.30 -3.00 -10.43
N TYR A 6 2.91 -4.09 -9.97
CA TYR A 6 4.35 -4.21 -9.86
C TYR A 6 4.95 -4.60 -11.22
N VAL A 7 5.87 -3.79 -11.76
CA VAL A 7 6.56 -4.09 -13.02
C VAL A 7 7.99 -4.55 -12.71
N GLY A 8 8.17 -5.87 -12.59
CA GLY A 8 9.49 -6.51 -12.51
C GLY A 8 10.11 -6.78 -13.89
N ARG A 9 11.38 -7.23 -13.91
CA ARG A 9 12.09 -7.66 -15.14
C ARG A 9 11.31 -8.78 -15.84
N THR A 10 10.59 -8.45 -16.90
CA THR A 10 10.01 -9.45 -17.80
C THR A 10 10.82 -9.46 -19.10
N SER A 11 11.57 -10.53 -19.32
CA SER A 11 12.34 -10.79 -20.56
C SER A 11 11.44 -11.30 -21.71
N ARG A 12 10.12 -11.28 -21.52
CA ARG A 12 9.13 -11.63 -22.54
C ARG A 12 8.33 -10.37 -22.85
N LYS A 13 8.04 -10.10 -24.13
CA LYS A 13 7.13 -9.03 -24.57
C LYS A 13 5.70 -9.31 -24.06
N CYS A 14 5.47 -9.19 -22.76
CA CYS A 14 4.16 -9.22 -22.17
C CYS A 14 3.55 -7.83 -22.41
N ARG A 15 2.51 -7.72 -23.24
CA ARG A 15 1.64 -6.54 -23.25
C ARG A 15 0.68 -6.70 -22.06
N PRO A 16 0.94 -6.12 -20.89
CA PRO A 16 0.17 -6.44 -19.67
C PRO A 16 -1.30 -5.97 -19.81
N TYR A 17 -1.52 -4.99 -20.68
CA TYR A 17 -2.80 -4.31 -20.87
C TYR A 17 -3.85 -5.15 -21.62
N THR A 18 -3.46 -6.15 -22.41
CA THR A 18 -4.42 -6.86 -23.29
C THR A 18 -5.29 -7.86 -22.53
N GLY A 19 -4.76 -8.50 -21.48
CA GLY A 19 -5.52 -9.45 -20.65
C GLY A 19 -6.54 -8.74 -19.75
N LEU A 20 -6.09 -7.70 -19.05
CA LEU A 20 -6.95 -6.93 -18.14
C LEU A 20 -8.10 -6.24 -18.87
N ASN A 21 -7.84 -5.68 -20.06
CA ASN A 21 -8.88 -5.01 -20.85
C ASN A 21 -9.92 -6.00 -21.41
N LYS A 22 -9.54 -7.26 -21.68
CA LYS A 22 -10.52 -8.31 -22.03
C LYS A 22 -11.41 -8.65 -20.84
N TYR A 23 -10.82 -8.85 -19.66
CA TYR A 23 -11.58 -9.11 -18.44
C TYR A 23 -12.56 -7.98 -18.12
N LEU A 24 -12.10 -6.73 -18.16
CA LEU A 24 -12.94 -5.55 -17.91
C LEU A 24 -14.12 -5.45 -18.86
N LYS A 25 -13.90 -5.77 -20.14
CA LYS A 25 -14.98 -5.83 -21.13
C LYS A 25 -16.01 -6.92 -20.81
N TRP A 26 -15.55 -8.10 -20.39
CA TRP A 26 -16.44 -9.20 -19.99
C TRP A 26 -17.20 -8.90 -18.69
N SER A 27 -16.52 -8.35 -17.68
CA SER A 27 -17.13 -7.96 -16.41
C SER A 27 -17.93 -6.66 -16.49
N ARG A 28 -17.88 -5.96 -17.63
CA ARG A 28 -18.43 -4.61 -17.87
C ARG A 28 -17.94 -3.56 -16.86
N GLN A 29 -16.74 -3.76 -16.33
CA GLN A 29 -16.10 -2.80 -15.45
C GLN A 29 -15.19 -1.86 -16.26
N ARG A 30 -14.99 -0.65 -15.75
CA ARG A 30 -14.04 0.31 -16.32
C ARG A 30 -12.92 0.55 -15.31
N LEU A 31 -11.69 0.63 -15.78
CA LEU A 31 -10.57 1.07 -14.96
C LEU A 31 -10.71 2.55 -14.67
N ASN A 32 -10.69 2.90 -13.39
CA ASN A 32 -10.47 4.28 -12.99
C ASN A 32 -8.97 4.53 -12.90
N ILE A 33 -8.39 5.03 -13.99
CA ILE A 33 -6.94 5.29 -14.16
C ILE A 33 -6.35 6.12 -13.01
N HIS A 34 -7.14 7.02 -12.41
CA HIS A 34 -6.70 7.87 -11.29
C HIS A 34 -6.49 7.11 -9.97
N ASN A 35 -7.07 5.91 -9.84
CA ASN A 35 -6.88 5.05 -8.67
C ASN A 35 -5.65 4.13 -8.78
N TYR A 36 -4.97 4.14 -9.92
CA TYR A 36 -3.81 3.28 -10.16
C TYR A 36 -2.57 4.16 -10.23
N SER A 37 -1.56 3.74 -9.49
CA SER A 37 -0.25 4.36 -9.52
C SER A 37 0.81 3.29 -9.79
N MET A 38 1.90 3.71 -10.43
CA MET A 38 3.00 2.84 -10.83
C MET A 38 4.20 3.00 -9.92
N VAL A 39 4.82 1.86 -9.60
CA VAL A 39 6.11 1.79 -8.91
C VAL A 39 7.10 1.15 -9.86
N PHE A 40 8.25 1.78 -10.03
CA PHE A 40 9.34 1.22 -10.81
C PHE A 40 10.45 0.71 -9.90
N SER A 41 11.04 -0.43 -10.26
CA SER A 41 12.31 -0.84 -9.69
C SER A 41 13.43 0.14 -10.10
N GLU A 42 14.42 0.33 -9.22
CA GLU A 42 15.60 1.17 -9.47
C GLU A 42 16.33 0.78 -10.76
N ASN A 43 16.38 -0.52 -11.07
CA ASN A 43 17.06 -1.06 -12.25
C ASN A 43 16.32 -0.82 -13.59
N THR A 44 15.22 -0.06 -13.58
CA THR A 44 14.47 0.23 -14.80
C THR A 44 15.05 1.44 -15.51
N ASN A 45 15.45 1.28 -16.79
CA ASN A 45 15.94 2.39 -17.62
C ASN A 45 14.90 3.52 -17.70
N SER A 46 15.32 4.77 -17.47
CA SER A 46 14.49 5.98 -17.53
C SER A 46 13.69 6.13 -18.82
N GLN A 47 14.25 5.74 -19.97
CA GLN A 47 13.54 5.73 -21.25
C GLN A 47 12.37 4.75 -21.26
N LYS A 48 12.55 3.58 -20.63
CA LYS A 48 11.47 2.59 -20.46
C LYS A 48 10.43 3.09 -19.46
N LYS A 49 10.84 3.75 -18.37
CA LYS A 49 9.91 4.38 -17.41
C LYS A 49 9.02 5.41 -18.12
N ALA A 50 9.61 6.35 -18.85
CA ALA A 50 8.89 7.38 -19.59
C ALA A 50 7.95 6.79 -20.66
N SER A 51 8.42 5.78 -21.39
CA SER A 51 7.58 5.07 -22.37
C SER A 51 6.39 4.38 -21.71
N LEU A 52 6.57 3.75 -20.54
CA LEU A 52 5.48 3.08 -19.82
C LEU A 52 4.47 4.08 -19.23
N VAL A 53 4.95 5.20 -18.69
CA VAL A 53 4.10 6.29 -18.18
C VAL A 53 3.25 6.86 -19.31
N ASN A 54 3.85 7.18 -20.45
CA ASN A 54 3.11 7.70 -21.61
C ASN A 54 2.15 6.66 -22.19
N PHE A 55 2.50 5.38 -22.15
CA PHE A 55 1.65 4.31 -22.68
C PHE A 55 0.44 3.98 -21.78
N LEU A 56 0.63 4.00 -20.45
CA LEU A 56 -0.39 3.59 -19.49
C LEU A 56 -1.18 4.78 -18.90
N GLY A 57 -0.60 5.97 -18.86
CA GLY A 57 -1.23 7.17 -18.32
C GLY A 57 -1.43 7.18 -16.79
N TYR A 58 -0.80 6.26 -16.05
CA TYR A 58 -0.88 6.24 -14.58
C TYR A 58 0.14 7.20 -13.94
N ARG A 59 -0.20 7.67 -12.74
CA ARG A 59 0.71 8.46 -11.89
C ARG A 59 1.86 7.57 -11.40
N VAL A 60 3.06 8.12 -11.33
CA VAL A 60 4.20 7.46 -10.66
C VAL A 60 4.15 7.75 -9.17
N MET A 61 4.35 6.73 -8.34
CA MET A 61 4.30 6.87 -6.88
C MET A 61 5.58 7.52 -6.34
N ASP A 62 5.42 8.46 -5.42
CA ASP A 62 6.52 9.25 -4.85
C ASP A 62 7.08 8.67 -3.53
N GLY A 63 6.64 7.48 -3.10
CA GLY A 63 7.16 6.81 -1.90
C GLY A 63 6.41 7.11 -0.59
N HIS A 64 5.50 8.09 -0.58
CA HIS A 64 4.66 8.46 0.59
C HIS A 64 3.20 7.97 0.49
N GLU A 65 2.93 7.06 -0.42
CA GLU A 65 1.56 6.63 -0.71
C GLU A 65 1.03 5.70 0.39
N THR A 66 -0.25 5.86 0.72
CA THR A 66 -0.94 5.00 1.69
C THR A 66 -1.88 4.03 0.98
N PHE A 67 -1.91 2.80 1.45
CA PHE A 67 -2.83 1.77 0.98
C PHE A 67 -3.60 1.18 2.14
N LEU A 68 -4.93 1.21 2.02
CA LEU A 68 -5.84 0.79 3.07
C LEU A 68 -5.56 1.49 4.42
N GLY A 69 -5.05 2.73 4.37
CA GLY A 69 -4.67 3.52 5.54
C GLY A 69 -3.23 3.31 6.00
N ASN A 70 -2.52 2.28 5.55
CA ASN A 70 -1.15 1.99 5.97
C ASN A 70 -0.14 2.57 4.96
N PRO A 71 1.05 3.02 5.39
CA PRO A 71 2.10 3.40 4.44
C PRO A 71 2.48 2.19 3.56
N LEU A 72 2.48 2.37 2.23
CA LEU A 72 2.83 1.32 1.28
C LEU A 72 4.32 1.00 1.27
N PHE A 73 5.15 1.99 1.59
CA PHE A 73 6.59 1.88 1.61
C PHE A 73 7.10 2.20 3.00
N LEU A 74 8.03 1.40 3.48
CA LEU A 74 8.68 1.60 4.76
C LEU A 74 10.14 2.03 4.53
N SER A 75 10.61 2.96 5.35
CA SER A 75 11.94 3.57 5.25
C SER A 75 13.10 2.55 5.25
N LYS A 76 14.29 2.94 4.75
CA LYS A 76 15.47 2.06 4.61
C LYS A 76 16.05 1.58 5.95
N LYS A 77 15.89 2.38 7.00
CA LYS A 77 16.52 2.15 8.29
C LYS A 77 15.53 1.44 9.20
N LYS A 78 15.91 0.29 9.73
CA LYS A 78 15.09 -0.48 10.68
C LYS A 78 14.48 0.38 11.80
N LYS A 79 15.27 1.30 12.37
CA LYS A 79 14.78 2.24 13.41
C LYS A 79 13.69 3.20 12.91
N GLU A 80 13.79 3.62 11.66
CA GLU A 80 12.84 4.54 11.02
C GLU A 80 11.55 3.79 10.66
N ILE A 81 11.66 2.56 10.16
CA ILE A 81 10.52 1.65 10.00
C ILE A 81 9.79 1.43 11.32
N GLU A 82 10.52 1.06 12.38
CA GLU A 82 9.95 0.82 13.72
C GLU A 82 9.27 2.08 14.26
N HIS A 83 9.85 3.25 14.01
CA HIS A 83 9.29 4.54 14.43
C HIS A 83 8.02 4.90 13.63
N GLU A 84 8.05 4.82 12.29
CA GLU A 84 6.91 5.09 11.41
C GLU A 84 5.75 4.14 11.69
N THR A 85 6.02 2.84 11.79
CA THR A 85 4.99 1.83 12.09
C THR A 85 4.42 2.00 13.50
N SER A 86 5.25 2.35 14.49
CA SER A 86 4.79 2.64 15.86
C SER A 86 3.91 3.88 15.92
N ASN A 87 4.29 4.96 15.23
CA ASN A 87 3.50 6.19 15.18
C ASN A 87 2.17 5.97 14.46
N PHE A 88 2.21 5.31 13.31
CA PHE A 88 1.01 4.92 12.57
C PHE A 88 0.06 4.06 13.42
N LEU A 89 0.60 3.09 14.15
CA LEU A 89 -0.16 2.23 15.05
C LEU A 89 -0.80 3.05 16.19
N LYS A 90 -0.05 3.96 16.81
CA LYS A 90 -0.56 4.84 17.86
C LYS A 90 -1.70 5.71 17.36
N GLU A 91 -1.53 6.37 16.22
CA GLU A 91 -2.55 7.22 15.60
C GLU A 91 -3.80 6.42 15.26
N SER A 92 -3.65 5.24 14.66
CA SER A 92 -4.76 4.34 14.33
C SER A 92 -5.53 3.86 15.57
N ILE A 93 -4.81 3.61 16.68
CA ILE A 93 -5.44 3.24 17.95
C ILE A 93 -6.19 4.45 18.53
N CYS A 94 -5.56 5.62 18.60
CA CYS A 94 -6.18 6.84 19.12
C CYS A 94 -7.46 7.19 18.34
N ALA A 95 -7.41 7.19 17.01
CA ALA A 95 -8.56 7.46 16.16
C ALA A 95 -9.72 6.48 16.42
N ARG A 96 -9.42 5.19 16.67
CA ARG A 96 -10.45 4.19 17.02
C ARG A 96 -10.99 4.39 18.42
N LEU A 97 -10.14 4.74 19.39
CA LEU A 97 -10.53 4.97 20.78
C LEU A 97 -11.38 6.25 20.94
N GLU A 98 -11.06 7.30 20.21
CA GLU A 98 -11.79 8.59 20.22
C GLU A 98 -13.25 8.42 19.78
N GLY A 99 -13.52 7.50 18.85
CA GLY A 99 -14.88 7.17 18.40
C GLY A 99 -15.68 6.28 19.36
N TRP A 100 -15.08 5.78 20.44
CA TRP A 100 -15.71 4.77 21.29
C TRP A 100 -16.30 5.35 22.58
N LYS A 101 -17.51 4.89 22.93
CA LYS A 101 -18.17 5.19 24.22
C LYS A 101 -17.48 4.44 25.37
N CYS A 102 -16.22 4.78 25.63
CA CYS A 102 -15.37 4.20 26.68
C CYS A 102 -15.94 4.36 28.10
N LYS A 103 -16.97 5.20 28.27
CA LYS A 103 -17.70 5.44 29.52
C LYS A 103 -18.59 4.27 29.98
N LEU A 104 -18.97 3.36 29.07
CA LEU A 104 -19.85 2.21 29.38
C LEU A 104 -19.09 0.91 29.67
N LEU A 105 -17.77 0.88 29.49
CA LEU A 105 -16.96 -0.32 29.63
C LEU A 105 -16.26 -0.37 30.99
N SER A 106 -16.31 -1.54 31.64
CA SER A 106 -15.48 -1.84 32.80
C SER A 106 -13.99 -1.82 32.44
N GLN A 107 -13.11 -1.71 33.44
CA GLN A 107 -11.65 -1.70 33.23
C GLN A 107 -11.16 -2.95 32.46
N ALA A 108 -11.73 -4.12 32.78
CA ALA A 108 -11.43 -5.36 32.07
C ALA A 108 -11.90 -5.34 30.61
N GLY A 109 -13.09 -4.76 30.34
CA GLY A 109 -13.59 -4.58 28.99
C GLY A 109 -12.70 -3.66 28.15
N ARG A 110 -12.25 -2.53 28.73
CA ARG A 110 -11.33 -1.59 28.05
C ARG A 110 -9.99 -2.24 27.69
N THR A 111 -9.37 -2.96 28.62
CA THR A 111 -8.06 -3.59 28.37
C THR A 111 -8.16 -4.72 27.34
N THR A 112 -9.24 -5.49 27.35
CA THR A 112 -9.49 -6.54 26.35
C THR A 112 -9.66 -5.97 24.95
N LEU A 113 -10.42 -4.88 24.85
CA LEU A 113 -10.69 -4.21 23.58
C LEU A 113 -9.45 -3.53 23.00
N ILE A 114 -8.63 -2.88 23.83
CA ILE A 114 -7.34 -2.31 23.38
C ILE A 114 -6.43 -3.41 22.85
N LYS A 115 -6.31 -4.54 23.57
CA LYS A 115 -5.47 -5.67 23.16
C LYS A 115 -5.91 -6.25 21.81
N SER A 116 -7.22 -6.40 21.58
CA SER A 116 -7.72 -6.95 20.31
C SER A 116 -7.45 -6.00 19.14
N VAL A 117 -7.61 -4.68 19.32
CA VAL A 117 -7.30 -3.68 18.29
C VAL A 117 -5.82 -3.65 17.97
N VAL A 118 -4.96 -3.60 18.98
CA VAL A 118 -3.50 -3.59 18.79
C VAL A 118 -3.07 -4.82 18.03
N GLN A 119 -3.59 -6.01 18.39
CA GLN A 119 -3.27 -7.26 17.73
C GLN A 119 -3.73 -7.28 16.27
N GLY A 120 -4.94 -6.80 15.99
CA GLY A 120 -5.48 -6.73 14.63
C GLY A 120 -4.72 -5.76 13.74
N LEU A 121 -4.39 -4.57 14.25
CA LEU A 121 -3.61 -3.58 13.52
C LEU A 121 -2.19 -4.07 13.25
N ARG A 122 -1.52 -4.65 14.25
CA ARG A 122 -0.18 -5.23 14.11
C ARG A 122 -0.14 -6.31 13.03
N TYR A 123 -1.16 -7.18 12.98
CA TYR A 123 -1.26 -8.19 11.94
C TYR A 123 -1.35 -7.56 10.54
N MET A 124 -2.18 -6.52 10.36
CA MET A 124 -2.32 -5.84 9.07
C MET A 124 -1.03 -5.12 8.64
N THR A 125 -0.32 -4.48 9.57
CA THR A 125 0.95 -3.79 9.26
C THR A 125 2.05 -4.77 8.86
N CYS A 126 2.15 -5.93 9.53
CA CYS A 126 3.15 -6.95 9.19
C CYS A 126 2.95 -7.56 7.79
N GLN A 127 1.74 -7.53 7.22
CA GLN A 127 1.51 -8.01 5.85
C GLN A 127 1.99 -7.05 4.77
N LEU A 128 2.13 -5.77 5.09
CA LEU A 128 2.57 -4.74 4.13
C LEU A 128 4.05 -4.40 4.26
N SER A 129 4.70 -4.79 5.38
CA SER A 129 6.12 -4.52 5.61
C SER A 129 7.08 -5.25 4.67
N ASP A 130 6.58 -6.23 3.92
CA ASP A 130 7.36 -6.98 2.94
C ASP A 130 7.51 -6.23 1.60
N CYS A 131 6.88 -5.06 1.42
CA CYS A 131 7.06 -4.23 0.22
C CYS A 131 8.31 -3.33 0.38
N PRO A 132 9.42 -3.60 -0.35
CA PRO A 132 10.61 -2.77 -0.29
C PRO A 132 10.31 -1.37 -0.84
N HIS A 133 10.85 -0.33 -0.20
CA HIS A 133 10.78 1.01 -0.75
C HIS A 133 11.36 1.05 -2.19
N PRO A 134 10.77 1.81 -3.14
CA PRO A 134 11.17 1.81 -4.55
C PRO A 134 12.66 2.09 -4.76
N SER A 135 13.28 2.83 -3.85
CA SER A 135 14.71 3.12 -3.81
C SER A 135 15.60 2.01 -3.19
N VAL A 136 15.10 0.77 -3.12
CA VAL A 136 15.82 -0.41 -2.60
C VAL A 136 15.75 -1.57 -3.62
N MET A 137 15.05 -1.35 -4.74
CA MET A 137 14.83 -2.35 -5.79
C MET A 137 15.91 -2.28 -6.88
N SER A 138 17.17 -2.11 -6.45
CA SER A 138 18.38 -2.08 -7.29
C SER A 138 18.76 -3.47 -7.80
#